data_AF-A0A2U9PCJ3-F1
#
_entry.id   AF-A0A2U9PCJ3-F1
#
_cell.length_a   1.000
_cell.length_b   1.000
_cell.length_c   1.000
_cell.angle_alpha   90.00
_cell.angle_beta   90.00
_cell.angle_gamma   90.00
#
_symmetry.space_group_name_H-M   'P 1'
#
loop_
_entity.id
_entity.type
_entity.pdbx_description
1 polymer ?
#
loop_
_entity_poly.entity_id
_entity_poly.type
_entity_poly.pdbx_seq_one_letter_code
_entity_poly.pdbx_strand_id
1 'polypeptide(L)'
;MLPTPPQIGALAVDPTDPVALWAEARCRYLAEDFPPYGSPAWVALHPDDPRRFAAVIDAAEKWRKYGDEEGLLQWFREASAPRRPPASRKTLAELDAAYERSRQQAAEMWARERQQISTPSRWPNATAPGQETSA
;
A
#
# COMPACT_ATOMS: atom_id res chain seq x y z
N MET A 1 -52.18 -19.01 -2.32
CA MET A 1 -52.04 -17.63 -1.82
C MET A 1 -50.58 -17.46 -1.43
N LEU A 2 -49.78 -16.76 -2.23
CA LEU A 2 -48.40 -16.42 -1.87
C LEU A 2 -48.42 -15.12 -1.07
N PRO A 3 -47.66 -14.99 0.03
CA PRO A 3 -47.58 -13.73 0.77
C PRO A 3 -46.92 -12.67 -0.11
N THR A 4 -47.56 -11.50 -0.19
CA THR A 4 -47.00 -10.31 -0.83
C THR A 4 -45.67 -9.98 -0.13
N PRO A 5 -44.56 -9.82 -0.86
CA PRO A 5 -43.30 -9.41 -0.24
C PRO A 5 -43.51 -8.05 0.46
N PRO A 6 -42.90 -7.83 1.64
CA PRO A 6 -42.95 -6.54 2.28
C PRO A 6 -42.36 -5.52 1.31
N GLN A 7 -43.15 -4.50 1.00
CA GLN A 7 -42.66 -3.33 0.28
C GLN A 7 -41.52 -2.77 1.12
N ILE A 8 -40.27 -2.93 0.66
CA ILE A 8 -39.12 -2.26 1.26
C ILE A 8 -39.39 -0.78 1.02
N GLY A 9 -39.99 -0.14 2.01
CA GLY A 9 -40.23 1.29 1.99
C GLY A 9 -38.90 1.94 1.70
N ALA A 10 -38.87 2.78 0.66
CA ALA A 10 -37.77 3.70 0.43
C ALA A 10 -37.63 4.54 1.71
N LEU A 11 -36.75 4.10 2.60
CA LEU A 11 -36.32 4.90 3.74
C LEU A 11 -35.76 6.15 3.09
N ALA A 12 -36.47 7.26 3.25
CA ALA A 12 -36.00 8.56 2.81
C ALA A 12 -34.65 8.77 3.48
N VAL A 13 -33.59 8.60 2.70
CA VAL A 13 -32.23 8.82 3.14
C VAL A 13 -32.16 10.30 3.47
N ASP A 14 -31.89 10.60 4.73
CA ASP A 14 -31.68 11.97 5.17
C ASP A 14 -30.54 12.56 4.30
N PRO A 15 -30.78 13.63 3.54
CA PRO A 15 -29.75 14.22 2.68
C PRO A 15 -28.57 14.80 3.48
N THR A 16 -28.68 14.87 4.81
CA THR A 16 -27.61 15.27 5.72
C THR A 16 -26.93 14.11 6.43
N ASP A 17 -27.35 12.85 6.19
CA ASP A 17 -26.67 11.68 6.74
C ASP A 17 -25.25 11.55 6.14
N PRO A 18 -24.19 11.68 6.96
CA PRO A 18 -22.82 11.58 6.47
C PRO A 18 -22.49 10.20 5.88
N VAL A 19 -23.16 9.12 6.32
CA VAL A 19 -22.95 7.77 5.78
C VAL A 19 -23.52 7.66 4.37
N ALA A 20 -24.73 8.19 4.16
CA ALA A 20 -25.35 8.26 2.84
C ALA A 20 -24.54 9.11 1.85
N LEU A 21 -24.11 10.31 2.27
CA LEU A 21 -23.28 11.19 1.46
C LEU A 21 -21.96 10.50 1.09
N TRP A 22 -21.34 9.78 2.03
CA TRP A 22 -20.12 9.01 1.78
C TRP A 22 -20.35 7.85 0.80
N ALA A 23 -21.44 7.10 0.97
CA ALA A 23 -21.78 5.99 0.07
C ALA A 23 -22.01 6.48 -1.36
N GLU A 24 -22.75 7.57 -1.54
CA GLU A 24 -22.96 8.19 -2.85
C GLU A 24 -21.66 8.71 -3.45
N ALA A 25 -20.82 9.40 -2.66
CA ALA A 25 -19.50 9.84 -3.09
C ALA A 25 -18.64 8.65 -3.56
N ARG A 26 -18.69 7.52 -2.84
CA ARG A 26 -17.97 6.30 -3.21
C ARG A 26 -18.46 5.70 -4.52
N CYS A 27 -19.77 5.69 -4.75
CA CYS A 27 -20.35 5.27 -6.03
C CYS A 27 -19.88 6.17 -7.18
N ARG A 28 -19.90 7.50 -7.01
CA ARG A 28 -19.41 8.43 -8.03
C ARG A 28 -17.91 8.31 -8.26
N TYR A 29 -17.12 8.08 -7.21
CA TYR A 29 -15.68 7.79 -7.33
C TYR A 29 -15.44 6.59 -8.24
N LEU A 30 -16.15 5.47 -8.00
CA LEU A 30 -16.01 4.25 -8.80
C LEU A 30 -16.53 4.42 -10.24
N ALA A 31 -17.50 5.30 -10.46
CA ALA A 31 -18.01 5.65 -11.78
C ALA A 31 -17.15 6.69 -12.52
N GLU A 32 -16.14 7.28 -11.84
CA GLU A 32 -15.32 8.39 -12.35
C GLU A 32 -16.13 9.63 -12.79
N ASP A 33 -17.35 9.80 -12.27
CA ASP A 33 -18.27 10.90 -12.61
C ASP A 33 -18.15 12.06 -11.61
N PHE A 34 -17.05 12.79 -11.68
CA PHE A 34 -16.80 13.98 -10.87
C PHE A 34 -15.73 14.89 -11.51
N PRO A 35 -15.80 16.22 -11.28
CA PRO A 35 -14.77 17.14 -11.78
C PRO A 35 -13.45 16.99 -11.01
N PRO A 36 -12.29 17.28 -11.62
CA PRO A 36 -11.01 17.26 -10.93
C PRO A 36 -10.96 18.19 -9.71
N TYR A 37 -10.32 17.75 -8.62
CA TYR A 37 -10.12 18.57 -7.42
C TYR A 37 -9.47 19.92 -7.76
N GLY A 38 -10.03 21.02 -7.22
CA GLY A 38 -9.53 22.38 -7.43
C GLY A 38 -9.88 23.00 -8.79
N SER A 39 -10.51 22.26 -9.71
CA SER A 39 -10.98 22.84 -10.98
C SER A 39 -12.13 23.84 -10.76
N PRO A 40 -12.38 24.78 -11.70
CA PRO A 40 -13.51 25.71 -11.58
C PRO A 40 -14.86 25.00 -11.42
N ALA A 41 -15.05 23.87 -12.12
CA ALA A 41 -16.24 23.04 -12.01
C ALA A 41 -16.38 22.41 -10.61
N TRP A 42 -15.27 22.00 -9.97
CA TRP A 42 -15.26 21.52 -8.59
C TRP A 42 -15.55 22.63 -7.58
N VAL A 43 -14.97 23.83 -7.78
CA VAL A 43 -15.20 24.99 -6.90
C VAL A 43 -16.67 25.39 -6.90
N ALA A 44 -17.34 25.29 -8.05
CA ALA A 44 -18.75 25.60 -8.22
C ALA A 44 -19.71 24.59 -7.56
N LEU A 45 -19.24 23.41 -7.14
CA LEU A 45 -20.07 22.43 -6.45
C LEU A 45 -20.47 22.93 -5.06
N HIS A 46 -21.67 22.57 -4.60
CA HIS A 46 -22.08 22.82 -3.21
C HIS A 46 -21.11 22.11 -2.23
N PRO A 47 -20.83 22.66 -1.04
CA PRO A 47 -19.97 22.02 -0.03
C PRO A 47 -20.39 20.58 0.31
N ASP A 48 -21.70 20.31 0.35
CA ASP A 48 -22.26 18.99 0.68
C ASP A 48 -22.47 18.09 -0.55
N ASP A 49 -22.04 18.50 -1.74
CA ASP A 49 -22.16 17.65 -2.93
C ASP A 49 -21.20 16.45 -2.84
N PRO A 50 -21.68 15.19 -2.95
CA PRO A 50 -20.81 14.02 -2.88
C PRO A 50 -19.71 13.98 -3.95
N ARG A 51 -19.89 14.66 -5.10
CA ARG A 51 -18.84 14.82 -6.12
C ARG A 51 -17.63 15.57 -5.58
N ARG A 52 -17.84 16.51 -4.67
CA ARG A 52 -16.79 17.33 -4.08
C ARG A 52 -15.83 16.45 -3.26
N PHE A 53 -16.38 15.53 -2.47
CA PHE A 53 -15.63 14.53 -1.72
C PHE A 53 -14.96 13.48 -2.62
N ALA A 54 -15.67 12.96 -3.62
CA ALA A 54 -15.11 11.99 -4.57
C ALA A 54 -13.84 12.52 -5.25
N ALA A 55 -13.84 13.79 -5.67
CA ALA A 55 -12.69 14.45 -6.28
C ALA A 55 -11.49 14.60 -5.33
N VAL A 56 -11.73 14.90 -4.04
CA VAL A 56 -10.67 15.00 -3.03
C VAL A 56 -10.01 13.64 -2.81
N ILE A 57 -10.80 12.57 -2.72
CA ILE A 57 -10.30 11.20 -2.55
C ILE A 57 -9.46 10.78 -3.76
N ASP A 58 -9.94 11.04 -4.98
CA ASP A 58 -9.19 10.76 -6.21
C ASP A 58 -7.85 11.51 -6.25
N ALA A 59 -7.84 12.80 -5.91
CA ALA A 59 -6.61 13.56 -5.80
C ALA A 59 -5.66 12.94 -4.76
N ALA A 60 -6.15 12.63 -3.55
CA ALA A 60 -5.33 12.02 -2.50
C ALA A 60 -4.75 10.65 -2.91
N GLU A 61 -5.53 9.81 -3.62
CA GLU A 61 -5.05 8.54 -4.15
C GLU A 61 -4.00 8.73 -5.23
N LYS A 62 -4.14 9.75 -6.10
CA LYS A 62 -3.11 10.11 -7.07
C LYS A 62 -1.83 10.54 -6.38
N TRP A 63 -1.91 11.39 -5.35
CA TRP A 63 -0.76 11.77 -4.52
C TRP A 63 -0.12 10.56 -3.82
N ARG A 64 -0.92 9.62 -3.30
CA ARG A 64 -0.41 8.38 -2.68
C ARG A 64 0.32 7.49 -3.69
N LYS A 65 -0.23 7.37 -4.89
CA LYS A 65 0.26 6.45 -5.92
C LYS A 65 1.48 6.98 -6.67
N TYR A 66 1.48 8.28 -6.94
CA TYR A 66 2.49 8.92 -7.79
C TYR A 66 3.45 9.84 -7.01
N GLY A 67 3.14 10.18 -5.76
CA GLY A 67 3.97 11.05 -4.93
C GLY A 67 3.81 12.53 -5.29
N ASP A 68 4.88 13.29 -5.03
CA ASP A 68 5.02 14.66 -5.53
C ASP A 68 5.21 14.68 -7.06
N GLU A 69 5.16 15.88 -7.65
CA GLU A 69 5.32 16.06 -9.10
C GLU A 69 6.64 15.45 -9.60
N GLU A 70 7.70 15.50 -8.79
CA GLU A 70 8.99 14.90 -9.10
C GLU A 70 8.93 13.36 -9.13
N GLY A 71 8.24 12.73 -8.18
CA GLY A 71 7.96 11.30 -8.15
C GLY A 71 7.12 10.85 -9.35
N LEU A 72 6.11 11.64 -9.72
CA LEU A 72 5.29 11.37 -10.90
C LEU A 72 6.12 11.46 -12.19
N LEU A 73 6.92 12.52 -12.35
CA LEU A 73 7.79 12.69 -13.51
C LEU A 73 8.88 11.62 -13.56
N GLN A 74 9.43 11.22 -12.42
CA GLN A 74 10.40 10.14 -12.31
C GLN A 74 9.80 8.80 -12.73
N TRP A 75 8.63 8.46 -12.21
CA TRP A 75 7.89 7.28 -12.63
C TRP A 75 7.60 7.31 -14.14
N PHE A 76 7.19 8.46 -14.68
CA PHE A 76 6.92 8.60 -16.12
C PHE A 76 8.17 8.34 -16.96
N ARG A 77 9.34 8.87 -16.55
CA ARG A 77 10.64 8.62 -17.21
C ARG A 77 11.00 7.13 -17.17
N GLU A 78 10.77 6.45 -16.06
CA GLU A 78 11.05 5.01 -15.92
C GLU A 78 10.11 4.15 -16.78
N ALA A 79 8.82 4.48 -16.79
CA ALA A 79 7.81 3.77 -17.56
C ALA A 79 7.98 3.96 -19.08
N SER A 80 8.41 5.15 -19.51
CA SER A 80 8.69 5.49 -20.91
C SER A 80 10.11 5.16 -21.35
N ALA A 81 10.99 4.73 -20.42
CA ALA A 81 12.33 4.31 -20.77
C ALA A 81 12.25 3.20 -21.84
N PRO A 82 13.07 3.28 -22.90
CA PRO A 82 13.07 2.28 -23.94
C PRO A 82 13.31 0.92 -23.32
N ARG A 83 12.30 0.04 -23.41
CA ARG A 83 12.44 -1.34 -22.97
C ARG A 83 13.68 -1.91 -23.63
N ARG A 84 14.51 -2.59 -22.83
CA ARG A 84 15.68 -3.30 -23.34
C ARG A 84 15.27 -4.06 -24.60
N PRO A 85 16.05 -3.95 -25.69
CA PRO A 85 15.81 -4.73 -26.89
C PRO A 85 15.56 -6.18 -26.48
N PRO A 86 14.61 -6.89 -27.09
CA PRO A 86 14.35 -8.29 -26.74
C PRO A 86 15.61 -9.15 -26.85
N ALA A 87 16.53 -8.81 -27.76
CA ALA A 87 17.86 -9.43 -27.89
C ALA A 87 18.80 -9.20 -26.68
N SER A 88 18.54 -8.20 -25.85
CA SER A 88 19.30 -7.87 -24.62
C SER A 88 18.65 -8.42 -23.35
N ARG A 89 17.56 -9.18 -23.49
CA ARG A 89 16.88 -9.83 -22.36
C ARG A 89 17.58 -11.16 -22.06
N LYS A 90 17.67 -11.46 -20.77
CA LYS A 90 18.09 -12.80 -20.34
C LYS A 90 17.11 -13.83 -20.88
N THR A 91 17.63 -14.90 -21.43
CA THR A 91 16.87 -16.11 -21.75
C THR A 91 16.26 -16.70 -20.47
N LEU A 92 15.25 -17.57 -20.63
CA LEU A 92 14.63 -18.27 -19.49
C LEU A 92 15.70 -19.02 -18.67
N ALA A 93 16.64 -19.69 -19.34
CA ALA A 93 17.74 -20.41 -18.70
C ALA A 93 18.67 -19.49 -17.90
N GLU A 94 18.96 -18.28 -18.40
CA GLU A 94 19.77 -17.30 -17.67
C GLU A 94 19.03 -16.70 -16.46
N LEU A 95 17.70 -16.58 -16.53
CA LEU A 95 16.86 -16.18 -15.41
C LEU A 95 16.82 -17.27 -14.34
N ASP A 96 16.62 -18.53 -14.73
CA ASP A 96 16.65 -19.68 -13.81
C ASP A 96 18.02 -19.81 -13.13
N ALA A 97 19.11 -19.69 -13.89
CA ALA A 97 20.46 -19.70 -13.32
C ALA A 97 20.70 -18.50 -12.37
N ALA A 98 20.09 -17.34 -12.63
CA ALA A 98 20.18 -16.20 -11.73
C ALA A 98 19.37 -16.42 -10.45
N TYR A 99 18.20 -17.04 -10.55
CA TYR A 99 17.38 -17.42 -9.41
C TYR A 99 18.11 -18.42 -8.51
N GLU A 100 18.68 -19.48 -9.08
CA GLU A 100 19.44 -20.48 -8.32
C GLU A 100 20.67 -19.88 -7.63
N ARG A 101 21.40 -18.98 -8.29
CA ARG A 101 22.52 -18.25 -7.64
C ARG A 101 22.04 -17.42 -6.45
N SER A 102 20.93 -16.70 -6.59
CA SER A 102 20.37 -15.89 -5.49
C SER A 102 19.92 -16.77 -4.32
N ARG A 103 19.29 -17.91 -4.61
CA ARG A 103 18.88 -18.90 -3.62
C ARG A 103 20.07 -19.51 -2.87
N GLN A 104 21.15 -19.83 -3.58
CA GLN A 104 22.39 -20.33 -2.98
C GLN A 104 23.04 -19.29 -2.07
N GLN A 105 23.16 -18.03 -2.53
CA GLN A 105 23.70 -16.94 -1.71
C GLN A 105 22.87 -16.69 -0.44
N ALA A 106 21.54 -16.75 -0.55
CA ALA A 106 20.66 -16.65 0.61
C ALA A 106 20.90 -17.82 1.57
N ALA A 107 20.97 -19.05 1.08
CA ALA A 107 21.23 -20.24 1.90
C ALA A 107 22.60 -20.15 2.61
N GLU A 108 23.63 -19.66 1.91
CA GLU A 108 24.96 -19.43 2.49
C GLU A 108 24.95 -18.35 3.57
N MET A 109 24.25 -17.22 3.36
CA MET A 109 24.08 -16.19 4.38
C MET A 109 23.40 -16.76 5.63
N TRP A 110 22.28 -17.47 5.45
CA TRP A 110 21.57 -18.10 6.57
C TRP A 110 22.43 -19.15 7.29
N ALA A 111 23.25 -19.90 6.58
CA ALA A 111 24.17 -20.87 7.18
C ALA A 111 25.27 -20.18 8.01
N ARG A 112 25.85 -19.09 7.50
CA ARG A 112 26.85 -18.28 8.22
C ARG A 112 26.27 -17.67 9.50
N GLU A 113 25.05 -17.15 9.42
CA GLU A 113 24.37 -16.55 10.58
C GLU A 113 24.13 -17.59 11.69
N ARG A 114 23.67 -18.80 11.35
CA ARG A 114 23.49 -19.89 12.33
C ARG A 114 24.81 -20.30 13.00
N GLN A 115 25.91 -20.31 12.25
CA GLN A 115 27.23 -20.62 12.82
C GLN A 115 27.71 -19.54 13.79
N GLN A 116 27.41 -18.27 13.53
CA GLN A 116 27.74 -17.17 14.44
C GLN A 116 26.92 -17.23 15.74
N ILE A 117 25.63 -17.58 15.66
CA ILE A 117 24.75 -17.74 16.84
C ILE A 117 25.15 -18.96 17.68
N SER A 118 25.78 -19.98 17.09
CA SER A 118 26.20 -21.21 17.78
C SER A 118 27.56 -21.13 18.46
N THR A 119 28.32 -20.04 18.31
CA THR A 119 29.55 -19.86 19.10
C THR A 119 29.14 -19.69 20.56
N PRO A 120 29.52 -20.60 21.48
CA PRO A 120 29.20 -20.40 22.88
C PRO A 120 29.95 -19.14 23.34
N SER A 121 29.22 -18.04 23.42
CA SER A 121 29.65 -16.87 24.15
C SER A 121 29.95 -17.38 25.54
N ARG A 122 31.25 -17.46 25.88
CA ARG A 122 31.74 -17.80 27.20
C ARG A 122 31.24 -16.69 28.11
N TRP A 123 30.03 -16.86 28.65
CA TRP A 123 29.46 -15.96 29.63
C TRP A 123 30.53 -15.73 30.70
N PRO A 124 30.95 -14.48 30.96
CA PRO A 124 31.84 -14.23 32.06
C PRO A 124 31.11 -14.69 33.33
N ASN A 125 31.72 -15.61 34.09
CA ASN A 125 31.23 -15.98 35.41
C ASN A 125 31.04 -14.69 36.20
N ALA A 126 29.79 -14.30 36.43
CA ALA A 126 29.47 -13.21 37.33
C ALA A 126 29.82 -13.68 38.73
N THR A 127 30.97 -13.23 39.23
CA THR A 127 31.33 -13.33 40.65
C THR A 127 30.22 -12.67 41.45
N ALA A 128 29.42 -13.46 42.17
CA ALA A 128 28.42 -12.95 43.10
C ALA A 128 29.13 -12.18 44.23
N PRO A 129 28.81 -10.89 44.47
CA PRO A 129 29.34 -10.19 45.64
C PRO A 129 28.49 -10.56 46.85
N GLY A 130 29.08 -11.25 47.83
CA GLY A 130 28.39 -11.53 49.09
C GLY A 130 28.88 -12.75 49.86
N GLN A 131 30.20 -12.90 50.03
CA GLN A 131 30.79 -13.75 51.07
C GLN A 131 32.07 -13.09 51.57
N GLU A 132 31.93 -11.99 52.31
CA GLU A 132 32.94 -11.52 53.24
C GLU A 132 32.30 -11.49 54.63
N THR A 133 32.56 -12.57 55.36
CA THR A 133 33.00 -12.61 56.77
C THR A 133 32.36 -11.61 57.73
N SER A 134 31.53 -12.12 58.65
CA SER A 134 31.47 -11.57 60.00
C SER A 134 31.07 -12.63 61.02
N ALA A 135 31.92 -12.75 62.05
CA ALA A 135 31.82 -13.50 63.33
C ALA A 135 32.04 -15.02 63.30
#